data_AF-A0A7X0P6D7-F1
#
_entry.id   AF-A0A7X0P6D7-F1
#
_cell.length_a   1.000
_cell.length_b   1.000
_cell.length_c   1.000
_cell.angle_alpha   90.00
_cell.angle_beta   90.00
_cell.angle_gamma   90.00
#
_symmetry.space_group_name_H-M   'P 1'
#
loop_
_entity.id
_entity.type
_entity.pdbx_description
1 polymer ?
#
loop_
_entity_poly.entity_id
_entity_poly.type
_entity_poly.pdbx_seq_one_letter_code
_entity_poly.pdbx_strand_id
1 'polypeptide(L)' 'MGLFSNKKTPSPDPPPLRRNLVRNLLKLGMTWYGGDPDGDDFEANRDRYYRARAKCTKAEIDYVEDALERHGYPP' A
#
# COMPACT_ATOMS: atom_id res chain seq x y z
N MET A 1 33.86 -20.50 5.21
CA MET A 1 32.88 -20.00 6.20
C MET A 1 31.73 -19.38 5.44
N GLY A 2 30.51 -19.87 5.67
CA GLY A 2 29.31 -19.46 4.94
C GLY A 2 28.80 -18.10 5.40
N LEU A 3 28.42 -17.27 4.44
CA LEU A 3 27.64 -16.04 4.66
C LEU A 3 26.25 -16.29 4.09
N PHE A 4 25.40 -16.91 4.90
CA PHE A 4 23.97 -17.01 4.64
C PHE A 4 23.27 -15.72 5.11
N SER A 5 22.15 -15.42 4.44
CA SER A 5 21.13 -14.39 4.72
C SER A 5 21.28 -13.14 3.83
N ASN A 6 20.35 -12.80 2.94
CA ASN A 6 19.00 -13.29 2.75
C ASN A 6 18.68 -13.10 1.26
N LYS A 7 18.25 -14.16 0.57
CA LYS A 7 17.59 -14.03 -0.74
C LYS A 7 16.50 -13.00 -0.56
N LYS A 8 16.49 -11.93 -1.36
CA LYS A 8 15.26 -11.18 -1.65
C LYS A 8 14.23 -12.25 -1.98
N THR A 9 13.31 -12.51 -1.06
CA THR A 9 12.12 -13.30 -1.35
C THR A 9 11.49 -12.60 -2.55
N PRO A 10 11.30 -13.29 -3.69
CA PRO A 10 10.49 -12.73 -4.75
C PRO A 10 9.14 -12.45 -4.08
N SER A 11 8.77 -11.17 -4.01
CA SER A 11 7.43 -10.78 -3.58
C SER A 11 6.45 -11.66 -4.32
N PRO A 12 5.45 -12.26 -3.64
CA PRO A 12 4.53 -13.19 -4.28
C PRO A 12 4.02 -12.53 -5.56
N ASP A 13 4.21 -13.21 -6.71
CA ASP A 13 3.76 -12.71 -7.99
C ASP A 13 2.34 -12.18 -7.80
N PRO A 14 2.11 -10.86 -7.94
CA PRO A 14 0.80 -10.33 -7.68
C PRO A 14 -0.16 -11.07 -8.63
N PRO A 15 -1.42 -11.29 -8.21
CA PRO A 15 -2.51 -11.64 -9.12
C PRO A 15 -2.48 -10.73 -10.38
N PRO A 16 -3.34 -10.92 -11.40
CA PRO A 16 -3.56 -9.89 -12.41
C PRO A 16 -4.22 -8.63 -11.78
N LEU A 17 -3.51 -8.01 -10.84
CA LEU A 17 -3.80 -6.76 -10.19
C LEU A 17 -3.55 -5.70 -11.23
N ARG A 18 -4.46 -4.74 -11.32
CA ARG A 18 -4.26 -3.56 -12.12
C ARG A 18 -3.16 -2.77 -11.45
N ARG A 19 -1.90 -3.00 -11.87
CA ARG A 19 -0.68 -2.38 -11.30
C ARG A 19 -0.85 -0.87 -11.12
N ASN A 20 -1.56 -0.21 -12.04
CA ASN A 20 -1.86 1.22 -11.95
C ASN A 20 -2.78 1.57 -10.78
N LEU A 21 -3.84 0.79 -10.52
CA LEU A 21 -4.75 1.00 -9.38
C LEU A 21 -4.05 0.72 -8.07
N VAL A 22 -3.34 -0.42 -7.97
CA VAL A 22 -2.57 -0.80 -6.78
C VAL A 22 -1.52 0.24 -6.45
N ARG A 23 -0.73 0.69 -7.44
CA ARG A 23 0.29 1.71 -7.22
C ARG A 23 -0.32 3.05 -6.79
N ASN A 24 -1.47 3.41 -7.35
CA ASN A 24 -2.17 4.64 -6.97
C ASN A 24 -2.74 4.54 -5.55
N LEU A 25 -3.36 3.40 -5.20
CA LEU A 25 -3.90 3.15 -3.87
C LEU A 25 -2.79 3.14 -2.81
N LEU A 26 -1.66 2.48 -3.09
CA LEU A 26 -0.48 2.47 -2.22
C LEU A 26 0.06 3.88 -2.00
N LYS A 27 0.19 4.68 -3.06
CA LYS A 27 0.66 6.07 -2.96
C LYS A 27 -0.28 6.92 -2.11
N LEU A 28 -1.60 6.77 -2.29
CA LEU A 28 -2.61 7.46 -1.49
C LEU A 28 -2.56 7.01 -0.02
N GLY A 29 -2.39 5.71 0.24
CA GLY A 29 -2.21 5.15 1.58
C GLY A 29 -1.00 5.75 2.27
N MET A 30 0.18 5.73 1.62
CA MET A 30 1.39 6.36 2.17
C MET A 30 1.23 7.86 2.43
N THR A 31 0.49 8.56 1.56
CA THR A 31 0.24 10.01 1.69
C THR A 31 -0.71 10.31 2.86
N TRP A 32 -1.68 9.42 3.10
CA TRP A 32 -2.61 9.55 4.22
C TRP A 32 -1.94 9.14 5.54
N TYR A 33 -1.39 7.93 5.63
CA TYR A 33 -0.74 7.42 6.85
C TYR A 33 0.55 8.17 7.22
N GLY A 34 1.27 8.70 6.22
CA GLY A 34 2.46 9.54 6.43
C GLY A 34 2.17 11.03 6.44
N GLY A 35 0.91 11.43 6.26
CA GLY A 35 0.49 12.83 6.32
C GLY A 35 0.35 13.31 7.76
N ASP A 36 0.42 14.62 7.95
CA ASP A 36 0.17 15.25 9.25
C ASP A 36 -1.31 15.07 9.62
N PRO A 37 -1.65 14.45 10.76
CA PRO A 37 -3.03 14.21 11.17
C PRO A 37 -3.80 15.51 11.51
N ASP A 38 -3.10 16.60 11.84
CA ASP A 38 -3.69 17.91 12.08
C ASP A 38 -3.75 18.78 10.81
N GLY A 39 -3.26 18.25 9.68
CA GLY A 39 -3.32 18.94 8.39
C GLY A 39 -4.72 18.89 7.78
N ASP A 40 -5.17 20.02 7.21
CA ASP A 40 -6.45 20.13 6.49
C ASP A 40 -6.59 19.09 5.34
N ASP A 41 -5.46 18.64 4.79
CA ASP A 41 -5.40 17.64 3.72
C ASP A 41 -5.56 16.18 4.20
N PHE A 42 -5.49 15.91 5.51
CA PHE A 42 -5.57 14.54 6.05
C PHE A 42 -6.88 13.87 5.69
N GLU A 43 -8.00 14.57 5.91
CA GLU A 43 -9.33 14.06 5.61
C GLU A 43 -9.57 13.92 4.10
N ALA A 44 -9.06 14.86 3.30
CA ALA A 44 -9.11 14.78 1.84
C ALA A 44 -8.29 13.59 1.29
N ASN A 45 -7.14 13.30 1.88
CA ASN A 45 -6.29 12.17 1.50
C ASN A 45 -6.90 10.83 1.92
N ARG A 46 -7.52 10.77 3.11
CA ARG A 46 -8.34 9.65 3.56
C ARG A 46 -9.47 9.35 2.57
N ASP A 47 -10.23 10.36 2.19
CA ASP A 47 -11.35 10.21 1.25
C ASP A 47 -10.88 9.74 -0.14
N ARG A 48 -9.77 10.29 -0.64
CA ARG A 48 -9.16 9.83 -1.89
C ARG A 48 -8.73 8.37 -1.80
N TYR A 49 -8.14 7.94 -0.69
CA TYR A 49 -7.77 6.55 -0.44
C TYR A 49 -9.00 5.64 -0.46
N TYR A 50 -10.06 5.94 0.29
CA TYR A 50 -11.28 5.12 0.30
C TYR A 50 -12.00 5.08 -1.05
N ARG A 51 -12.03 6.19 -1.80
CA ARG A 51 -12.57 6.22 -3.16
C ARG A 51 -11.78 5.37 -4.13
N ALA A 52 -10.45 5.32 -3.99
CA ALA A 52 -9.60 4.43 -4.77
C ALA A 52 -9.78 2.97 -4.35
N ARG A 53 -9.90 2.71 -3.03
CA ARG A 53 -10.15 1.38 -2.45
C ARG A 53 -11.44 0.78 -2.97
N ALA A 54 -12.51 1.57 -3.09
CA ALA A 54 -13.80 1.15 -3.65
C ALA A 54 -13.72 0.68 -5.11
N LYS A 55 -12.69 1.08 -5.87
CA LYS A 55 -12.46 0.66 -7.26
C LYS A 55 -11.56 -0.58 -7.37
N CYS A 56 -10.97 -1.00 -6.26
CA CYS A 56 -10.05 -2.12 -6.19
C CYS A 56 -10.78 -3.39 -5.75
N THR A 57 -10.29 -4.53 -6.20
CA THR A 57 -10.74 -5.85 -5.74
C THR A 57 -10.13 -6.20 -4.39
N LYS A 58 -10.72 -7.16 -3.67
CA LYS A 58 -10.17 -7.62 -2.37
C LYS A 58 -8.69 -7.99 -2.45
N ALA A 59 -8.28 -8.69 -3.52
CA ALA A 59 -6.88 -9.08 -3.74
C ALA A 59 -5.93 -7.89 -3.95
N GLU A 60 -6.41 -6.80 -4.56
CA GLU A 60 -5.64 -5.55 -4.73
C GLU A 60 -5.51 -4.80 -3.40
N ILE A 61 -6.56 -4.82 -2.59
CA ILE A 61 -6.55 -4.21 -1.25
C ILE A 61 -5.58 -4.98 -0.35
N ASP A 62 -5.69 -6.31 -0.28
CA ASP A 62 -4.83 -7.14 0.56
C ASP A 62 -3.34 -6.99 0.16
N TYR A 63 -3.04 -6.87 -1.13
CA TYR A 63 -1.68 -6.57 -1.60
C TYR A 63 -1.20 -5.18 -1.16
N VAL A 64 -2.07 -4.17 -1.21
CA VAL A 64 -1.71 -2.81 -0.78
C VAL A 64 -1.52 -2.73 0.72
N GLU A 65 -2.39 -3.39 1.51
CA GLU A 65 -2.26 -3.48 2.98
C GLU A 65 -0.94 -4.21 3.35
N ASP A 66 -0.62 -5.35 2.73
CA ASP A 66 0.66 -6.06 2.89
C ASP A 66 1.88 -5.19 2.46
N ALA A 67 1.74 -4.39 1.39
CA ALA A 67 2.79 -3.47 0.98
C ALA A 67 2.95 -2.29 1.97
N LEU A 68 1.87 -1.71 2.48
CA LEU A 68 1.89 -0.65 3.48
C LEU A 68 2.55 -1.12 4.78
N GLU A 69 2.20 -2.33 5.22
CA GLU A 69 2.80 -2.96 6.40
C GLU A 69 4.31 -3.18 6.22
N ARG A 70 4.75 -3.64 5.04
CA ARG A 70 6.20 -3.73 4.70
C ARG A 70 6.91 -2.39 4.70
N HIS A 71 6.19 -1.31 4.44
CA HIS A 71 6.70 0.05 4.50
C HIS A 71 6.66 0.65 5.92
N GLY A 72 6.12 -0.06 6.90
CA GLY A 72 6.04 0.36 8.31
C GLY A 72 4.80 1.21 8.64
N TYR A 73 3.81 1.27 7.74
CA TYR A 73 2.54 1.92 8.01
C TYR A 73 1.56 0.95 8.66
N PRO A 74 0.73 1.42 9.61
CA PRO A 74 -0.28 0.57 10.24
C PRO A 74 -1.37 0.15 9.24
N PRO A 75 -1.99 -1.04 9.43
CA PRO A 75 -3.10 -1.52 8.60
C PRO A 75 -4.39 -0.70 8.78
#